data_AF-A0A401QLK1-F1
#
_entry.id   AF-A0A401QLK1-F1
#
_cell.length_a   1.000
_cell.length_b   1.000
_cell.length_c   1.000
_cell.angle_alpha   90.00
_cell.angle_beta   90.00
_cell.angle_gamma   90.00
#
_symmetry.space_group_name_H-M   'P 1'
#
loop_
_entity.id
_entity.type
_entity.pdbx_description
1 polymer ?
#
loop_
_entity_poly.entity_id
_entity_poly.type
_entity_poly.pdbx_seq_one_letter_code
_entity_poly.pdbx_strand_id
1 'polypeptide(L)' 'SRVPDKPSSLHVRPLINNIVVSWTPPDNQNIVVRGYAIGYGIGSPHAETIRVDYKQRYYTIENLGK' A
#
# COMPACT_ATOMS: atom_id res chain seq x y z
N SER A 1 -12.22 5.23 19.30
CA SER A 1 -11.37 4.68 18.23
C SER A 1 -10.65 5.83 17.55
N ARG A 2 -9.34 5.76 17.32
CA ARG A 2 -8.54 6.83 16.71
C ARG A 2 -8.02 6.35 15.36
N VAL A 3 -8.17 7.15 14.31
CA VAL A 3 -7.68 6.81 12.97
C VAL A 3 -6.16 6.86 12.99
N PRO A 4 -5.44 5.80 12.54
CA PRO A 4 -4.00 5.84 12.40
C PRO A 4 -3.57 6.92 11.40
N ASP A 5 -2.40 7.49 11.61
CA ASP A 5 -1.78 8.36 10.61
C ASP A 5 -1.44 7.55 9.34
N LYS A 6 -1.12 8.25 8.24
CA LYS A 6 -0.76 7.58 6.98
C LYS A 6 0.57 6.82 7.12
N PRO A 7 0.78 5.75 6.33
CA PRO A 7 2.11 5.14 6.21
C PRO A 7 3.15 6.17 5.78
N SER A 8 4.38 6.04 6.27
CA SER A 8 5.51 6.85 5.82
C SER A 8 6.33 6.14 4.74
N SER A 9 7.28 6.85 4.13
CA SER A 9 8.26 6.31 3.17
C SER A 9 7.67 5.43 2.05
N LEU A 10 6.57 5.88 1.43
CA LEU A 10 5.99 5.17 0.29
C LEU A 10 6.93 5.25 -0.91
N HIS A 11 7.41 4.10 -1.37
CA HIS A 11 8.20 3.97 -2.58
C HIS A 11 7.49 3.07 -3.59
N VAL A 12 7.52 3.48 -4.86
CA VAL A 12 6.90 2.77 -5.96
C VAL A 12 7.96 2.51 -7.03
N ARG A 13 8.11 1.25 -7.41
CA ARG A 13 9.02 0.82 -8.47
C ARG A 13 8.23 0.10 -9.57
N PRO A 14 8.04 0.73 -10.73
CA PRO A 14 7.43 0.06 -11.88
C PRO A 14 8.40 -0.95 -12.49
N LEU A 15 7.83 -2.05 -12.96
CA LEU A 15 8.49 -3.07 -13.78
C LEU A 15 7.63 -3.30 -15.04
N ILE A 16 8.03 -4.26 -15.88
CA ILE A 16 7.40 -4.50 -17.19
C ILE A 16 5.90 -4.79 -17.06
N ASN A 17 5.49 -5.71 -16.17
CA ASN A 17 4.10 -6.16 -16.01
C ASN A 17 3.59 -6.08 -14.56
N ASN A 18 4.34 -5.43 -13.68
CA ASN A 18 4.00 -5.33 -12.27
C ASN A 18 4.58 -4.06 -11.65
N ILE A 19 4.10 -3.71 -10.47
CA ILE A 19 4.57 -2.58 -9.68
C ILE A 19 4.88 -3.09 -8.28
N VAL A 20 6.10 -2.82 -7.80
CA VAL A 20 6.46 -3.08 -6.40
C VAL A 20 6.23 -1.81 -5.60
N VAL A 21 5.44 -1.91 -4.55
CA VAL A 21 5.16 -0.83 -3.60
C VAL A 21 5.75 -1.20 -2.26
N SER A 22 6.46 -0.30 -1.59
CA SER A 22 6.93 -0.47 -0.21
C SER A 22 6.63 0.76 0.64
N TRP A 23 6.49 0.56 1.95
CA TRP A 23 6.13 1.61 2.91
C TRP A 23 6.64 1.28 4.32
N THR A 24 6.70 2.29 5.17
CA THR A 24 6.93 2.17 6.61
C THR A 24 5.65 2.44 7.41
N PRO A 25 5.53 1.93 8.65
CA PRO A 25 4.42 2.30 9.54
C PRO A 25 4.34 3.81 9.74
N PRO A 26 3.20 4.34 10.17
CA PRO A 26 3.08 5.75 10.54
C PRO A 26 4.08 6.10 11.65
N ASP A 27 4.65 7.31 11.59
CA ASP A 27 5.67 7.77 12.55
C ASP A 27 5.12 7.78 13.99
N ASN A 28 3.84 8.14 14.13
CA ASN A 28 3.12 8.07 15.38
C ASN A 28 2.60 6.65 15.65
N GLN A 29 3.33 5.91 16.46
CA GLN A 29 3.03 4.52 16.80
C GLN A 29 2.10 4.37 18.03
N ASN A 30 1.54 5.47 18.56
CA ASN A 30 0.60 5.42 19.68
C ASN A 30 -0.76 4.79 19.30
N ILE A 31 -1.00 4.57 18.00
CA ILE A 31 -2.23 3.99 17.47
C ILE A 31 -1.89 2.65 16.82
N VAL A 32 -2.62 1.60 17.22
CA VAL A 32 -2.43 0.25 16.67
C VAL A 32 -2.87 0.21 15.22
N VAL A 33 -1.93 -0.08 14.31
CA VAL A 33 -2.21 -0.37 12.90
C VAL A 33 -2.71 -1.80 12.76
N ARG A 34 -3.85 -2.00 12.08
CA ARG A 34 -4.47 -3.32 11.87
C ARG A 34 -4.18 -3.92 10.49
N GLY A 35 -3.74 -3.09 9.55
CA GLY A 35 -3.45 -3.46 8.18
C GLY A 35 -3.31 -2.23 7.31
N TYR A 36 -3.03 -2.46 6.03
CA TYR A 36 -2.92 -1.42 5.02
C TYR A 36 -3.88 -1.70 3.87
N ALA A 37 -4.37 -0.63 3.24
CA ALA A 37 -5.15 -0.70 2.02
C ALA A 37 -4.36 -0.05 0.88
N ILE A 38 -4.21 -0.76 -0.24
CA ILE A 38 -3.46 -0.33 -1.42
C ILE A 38 -4.48 -0.16 -2.54
N GLY A 39 -4.73 1.09 -2.92
CA GLY A 39 -5.58 1.44 -4.06
C GLY A 39 -4.77 1.61 -5.34
N TYR A 40 -5.20 1.01 -6.45
CA TYR A 40 -4.56 1.17 -7.75
C TYR A 40 -5.56 1.02 -8.90
N GLY A 41 -5.14 1.45 -10.09
CA GLY A 41 -5.93 1.37 -11.31
C GLY A 41 -5.43 2.32 -12.39
N ILE A 42 -5.78 2.03 -13.64
CA ILE A 42 -5.45 2.91 -14.77
C ILE A 42 -6.36 4.14 -14.68
N GLY A 43 -5.75 5.34 -14.59
CA GLY A 43 -6.48 6.61 -14.51
C GLY A 43 -7.15 6.91 -13.17
N SER A 44 -7.23 5.94 -12.24
CA SER A 44 -7.78 6.15 -10.91
C SER A 44 -7.22 5.15 -9.88
N PRO A 45 -6.78 5.59 -8.69
CA PRO A 45 -6.33 4.71 -7.60
C PRO A 45 -7.47 3.98 -6.89
N HIS A 46 -8.73 4.18 -7.31
CA HIS A 46 -9.91 3.57 -6.71
C HIS A 46 -10.51 2.43 -7.52
N ALA A 47 -9.88 2.03 -8.64
CA ALA A 47 -10.40 0.95 -9.47
C ALA A 47 -10.34 -0.40 -8.74
N GLU A 48 -9.22 -0.66 -8.07
CA GLU A 48 -9.00 -1.84 -7.27
C GLU A 48 -8.43 -1.47 -5.90
N THR A 49 -8.74 -2.25 -4.87
CA THR A 49 -8.19 -2.07 -3.53
C THR A 49 -7.86 -3.41 -2.91
N ILE A 50 -6.60 -3.56 -2.52
CA ILE A 50 -6.11 -4.73 -1.81
C ILE A 50 -5.88 -4.38 -0.35
N ARG A 51 -6.20 -5.32 0.55
CA ARG A 51 -5.91 -5.20 1.98
C ARG A 51 -4.85 -6.20 2.38
N VAL A 52 -3.84 -5.72 3.11
CA VAL A 52 -2.75 -6.53 3.64
C VAL A 52 -2.66 -6.38 5.16
N ASP A 53 -2.01 -7.33 5.81
CA ASP A 53 -1.84 -7.30 7.25
C ASP A 53 -0.89 -6.17 7.73
N TYR A 54 -0.85 -5.96 9.04
CA TYR A 54 -0.06 -4.89 9.66
C TYR A 54 1.45 -5.16 9.69
N LYS A 55 1.92 -6.38 9.41
CA LYS A 55 3.35 -6.75 9.37
C LYS A 55 3.95 -6.50 7.99
N GLN A 56 3.14 -6.57 6.95
CA GLN A 56 3.57 -6.35 5.58
C GLN A 56 4.09 -4.92 5.36
N ARG A 57 5.19 -4.79 4.63
CA ARG A 57 5.88 -3.52 4.31
C ARG A 57 6.08 -3.31 2.81
N TYR A 58 5.68 -4.30 2.01
CA TYR A 58 5.72 -4.22 0.57
C TYR A 58 4.64 -5.12 -0.06
N TYR A 59 4.22 -4.79 -1.27
CA TYR A 59 3.30 -5.57 -2.06
C TYR A 59 3.65 -5.45 -3.54
N THR A 60 3.46 -6.53 -4.30
CA THR A 60 3.64 -6.53 -5.76
C THR A 60 2.27 -6.56 -6.40
N ILE A 61 1.92 -5.49 -7.10
CA ILE A 61 0.73 -5.43 -7.95
C ILE A 61 1.10 -6.11 -9.26
N GLU A 62 0.50 -7.26 -9.55
CA GLU A 62 0.82 -8.07 -10.71
C GLU A 62 -0.20 -7.91 -11.86
N ASN A 63 0.10 -8.50 -13.02
CA ASN A 63 -0.79 -8.60 -14.18
C ASN A 63 -1.24 -7.25 -14.78
N LEU A 64 -0.39 -6.22 -14.74
CA LEU A 64 -0.71 -4.87 -15.25
C LEU A 64 -0.56 -4.69 -16.77
N GLY A 65 -0.01 -5.69 -17.47
CA GLY A 65 0.26 -5.66 -18.91
C GLY A 65 -0.49 -6.75 -19.70
N LYS A 66 -1.61 -7.25 -19.17
CA LYS A 66 -2.51 -8.14 -19.91
C LYS A 66 -3.61 -7.36 -20.59
#